data_AF-A0A2V7VWR9-F1
#
_entry.id   AF-A0A2V7VWR9-F1
#
_cell.length_a   1.000
_cell.length_b   1.000
_cell.length_c   1.000
_cell.angle_alpha   90.00
_cell.angle_beta   90.00
_cell.angle_gamma   90.00
#
_symmetry.space_group_name_H-M   'P 1'
#
loop_
_entity.id
_entity.type
_entity.pdbx_description
1 polymer ?
#
loop_
_entity_poly.entity_id
_entity_poly.type
_entity_poly.pdbx_seq_one_letter_code
_entity_poly.pdbx_strand_id
1 'polypeptide(L)'
;MVHSVDELFAVVVREADDDDARWVAIRELHALGTREVFERAAQLCRSSDASARIAGADILGQLSAYADEATSILTSMLEDGDPGVVECVVHALGQQQDVRTIEALARAAIHDASNVRWAVATALEDLIGDERAERVMLSLMRDGDTSVRDRATFAVGSLSDHDTPRIRAALFERLRDDDRCVANEAALGLARRHDARAIPYIAGAVESADGEIEEAADEITAPDMLTELLKARDALGDVHGLKTLINRCRARL
;
A
#
# COMPACT_ATOMS: atom_id res chain seq x y z
N MET A 1 21.17 -2.77 28.93
CA MET A 1 22.54 -2.28 28.69
C MET A 1 22.44 -1.19 27.65
N VAL A 2 23.28 -0.16 27.69
CA VAL A 2 23.40 0.80 26.58
C VAL A 2 24.46 0.20 25.67
N HIS A 3 24.08 -0.26 24.49
CA HIS A 3 25.05 -0.74 23.49
C HIS A 3 25.81 0.46 22.91
N SER A 4 27.09 0.26 22.60
CA SER A 4 27.87 1.25 21.86
C SER A 4 27.41 1.33 20.40
N VAL A 5 27.70 2.45 19.72
CA VAL A 5 27.41 2.61 18.28
C VAL A 5 28.06 1.48 17.47
N ASP A 6 29.29 1.09 17.80
CA ASP A 6 29.97 -0.03 17.13
C ASP A 6 29.25 -1.37 17.29
N GLU A 7 28.78 -1.69 18.49
CA GLU A 7 28.02 -2.91 18.75
C GLU A 7 26.70 -2.91 17.98
N LEU A 8 26.00 -1.77 17.95
CA LEU A 8 24.74 -1.62 17.23
C LEU A 8 24.92 -1.82 15.72
N PHE A 9 25.91 -1.17 15.10
CA PHE A 9 26.20 -1.37 13.67
C PHE A 9 26.62 -2.83 13.37
N ALA A 10 27.39 -3.47 14.26
CA ALA A 10 27.77 -4.86 14.08
C ALA A 10 26.56 -5.81 14.10
N VAL A 11 25.57 -5.55 14.97
CA VAL A 11 24.30 -6.29 14.98
C VAL A 11 23.55 -6.07 13.67
N VAL A 12 23.36 -4.81 13.23
CA VAL A 12 22.62 -4.52 12.00
C VAL A 12 23.26 -5.16 10.78
N VAL A 13 24.59 -5.22 10.67
CA VAL A 13 25.24 -5.83 9.49
C VAL A 13 25.23 -7.36 9.54
N ARG A 14 25.23 -7.96 10.74
CA ARG A 14 25.34 -9.42 10.91
C ARG A 14 24.00 -10.13 10.83
N GLU A 15 22.96 -9.55 11.43
CA GLU A 15 21.66 -10.20 11.54
C GLU A 15 20.82 -10.02 10.26
N ALA A 16 20.01 -11.03 9.97
CA ALA A 16 19.08 -11.02 8.85
C ALA A 16 17.98 -9.96 9.03
N ASP A 17 17.34 -9.58 7.92
CA ASP A 17 16.31 -8.54 7.91
C ASP A 17 15.10 -8.85 8.79
N ASP A 18 14.74 -10.13 8.91
CA ASP A 18 13.63 -10.61 9.74
C ASP A 18 14.00 -10.82 11.22
N ASP A 19 15.24 -10.51 11.62
CA ASP A 19 15.70 -10.69 12.99
C ASP A 19 15.31 -9.49 13.88
N ASP A 20 14.59 -9.75 14.97
CA ASP A 20 14.19 -8.76 15.96
C ASP A 20 15.40 -7.95 16.50
N ALA A 21 16.56 -8.57 16.66
CA ALA A 21 17.77 -7.93 17.17
C ALA A 21 18.26 -6.83 16.21
N ARG A 22 18.13 -7.04 14.89
CA ARG A 22 18.44 -6.03 13.87
C ARG A 22 17.60 -4.78 14.08
N TRP A 23 16.29 -4.94 14.19
CA TRP A 23 15.36 -3.81 14.33
C TRP A 23 15.41 -3.16 15.70
N VAL A 24 15.78 -3.89 16.76
CA VAL A 24 16.13 -3.29 18.06
C VAL A 24 17.35 -2.37 17.90
N ALA A 25 18.40 -2.85 17.23
CA ALA A 25 19.61 -2.06 17.05
C ALA A 25 19.38 -0.80 16.19
N ILE A 26 18.60 -0.90 15.10
CA ILE A 26 18.22 0.26 14.28
C ILE A 26 17.46 1.30 15.11
N ARG A 27 16.53 0.88 15.96
CA ARG A 27 15.79 1.80 16.85
C ARG A 27 16.69 2.49 17.88
N GLU A 28 17.68 1.77 18.43
CA GLU A 28 18.67 2.38 19.32
C GLU A 28 19.55 3.39 18.56
N LEU A 29 19.99 3.08 17.34
CA LEU A 29 20.74 4.00 16.48
C LEU A 29 19.93 5.25 16.12
N HIS A 30 18.64 5.08 15.81
CA HIS A 30 17.72 6.20 15.58
C HIS A 30 17.59 7.09 16.81
N ALA A 31 17.41 6.50 18.00
CA ALA A 31 17.30 7.24 19.25
C ALA A 31 18.57 8.04 19.59
N LEU A 32 19.74 7.58 19.16
CA LEU A 32 21.00 8.32 19.28
C LEU A 32 21.03 9.53 18.34
N GLY A 33 20.60 9.37 17.08
CA GLY A 33 20.39 10.48 16.15
C GLY A 33 21.65 11.31 15.82
N THR A 34 22.86 10.76 16.00
CA THR A 34 24.11 11.53 15.91
C THR A 34 24.64 11.62 14.47
N ARG A 35 25.49 12.62 14.20
CA ARG A 35 26.21 12.75 12.92
C ARG A 35 27.02 11.50 12.59
N GLU A 36 27.63 10.87 13.61
CA GLU A 36 28.38 9.62 13.44
C GLU A 36 27.48 8.49 12.90
N VAL A 37 26.29 8.30 13.47
CA VAL A 37 25.33 7.30 13.00
C VAL A 37 24.95 7.56 11.55
N PHE A 38 24.63 8.81 11.22
CA PHE A 38 24.32 9.20 9.84
C PHE A 38 25.47 8.91 8.87
N GLU A 39 26.70 9.34 9.19
CA GLU A 39 27.87 9.18 8.31
C GLU A 39 28.20 7.71 8.07
N ARG A 40 28.07 6.87 9.09
CA ARG A 40 28.30 5.43 8.98
C ARG A 40 27.21 4.73 8.16
N ALA A 41 25.94 5.07 8.37
CA ALA A 41 24.85 4.55 7.53
C ALA A 41 25.00 4.98 6.06
N ALA A 42 25.38 6.25 5.83
CA ALA A 42 25.70 6.75 4.49
C ALA A 42 26.92 6.05 3.86
N GLN A 43 27.89 5.59 4.66
CA GLN A 43 29.01 4.79 4.16
C GLN A 43 28.56 3.39 3.76
N LEU A 44 27.70 2.74 4.56
CA LEU A 44 27.11 1.44 4.25
C LEU A 44 26.33 1.46 2.92
N CYS A 45 25.58 2.54 2.66
CA CYS A 45 24.86 2.75 1.39
C CYS A 45 25.76 2.73 0.14
N ARG A 46 27.08 2.92 0.29
CA ARG A 46 28.07 2.90 -0.81
C ARG A 46 28.89 1.61 -0.85
N SER A 47 28.53 0.61 -0.05
CA SER A 47 29.23 -0.67 0.01
C SER A 47 29.08 -1.45 -1.30
N SER A 48 30.11 -2.22 -1.67
CA SER A 48 30.00 -3.21 -2.76
C SER A 48 29.06 -4.36 -2.39
N ASP A 49 28.86 -4.61 -1.10
CA ASP A 49 27.97 -5.65 -0.59
C ASP A 49 26.51 -5.16 -0.50
N ALA A 50 25.57 -5.89 -1.09
CA ALA A 50 24.16 -5.51 -1.13
C ALA A 50 23.52 -5.51 0.26
N SER A 51 23.85 -6.49 1.11
CA SER A 51 23.33 -6.56 2.49
C SER A 51 23.77 -5.36 3.34
N ALA A 52 25.02 -4.91 3.18
CA ALA A 52 25.49 -3.67 3.78
C ALA A 52 24.72 -2.44 3.24
N ARG A 53 24.42 -2.37 1.94
CA ARG A 53 23.63 -1.26 1.39
C ARG A 53 22.21 -1.22 1.96
N ILE A 54 21.55 -2.38 2.08
CA ILE A 54 20.24 -2.53 2.75
C ILE A 54 20.31 -2.03 4.20
N ALA A 55 21.31 -2.48 4.98
CA ALA A 55 21.53 -1.99 6.34
C ALA A 55 21.70 -0.47 6.43
N GLY A 56 22.44 0.12 5.48
CA GLY A 56 22.56 1.57 5.38
C GLY A 56 21.21 2.25 5.14
N ALA A 57 20.42 1.72 4.20
CA ALA A 57 19.12 2.26 3.85
C ALA A 57 18.09 2.14 5.00
N ASP A 58 18.03 1.00 5.70
CA ASP A 58 17.13 0.81 6.85
C ASP A 58 17.43 1.81 7.98
N ILE A 59 18.72 2.00 8.29
CA ILE A 59 19.13 2.97 9.32
C ILE A 59 18.75 4.39 8.87
N LEU A 60 19.04 4.78 7.63
CA LEU A 60 18.71 6.10 7.12
C LEU A 60 17.19 6.34 7.01
N GLY A 61 16.41 5.31 6.70
CA GLY A 61 14.95 5.37 6.62
C GLY A 61 14.30 5.70 7.97
N GLN A 62 14.83 5.12 9.05
CA GLN A 62 14.35 5.35 10.41
C GLN A 62 14.93 6.63 11.03
N LEU A 63 16.05 7.16 10.51
CA LEU A 63 16.73 8.31 11.11
C LEU A 63 16.00 9.63 10.82
N SER A 64 15.33 10.18 11.84
CA SER A 64 14.69 11.50 11.73
C SER A 64 15.69 12.68 11.74
N ALA A 65 16.87 12.48 12.33
CA ALA A 65 17.98 13.43 12.21
C ALA A 65 18.55 13.39 10.79
N TYR A 66 18.92 14.56 10.24
CA TYR A 66 19.50 14.66 8.89
C TYR A 66 18.58 14.16 7.77
N ALA A 67 17.25 14.24 7.97
CA ALA A 67 16.24 13.71 7.05
C ALA A 67 16.47 14.12 5.59
N ASP A 68 16.68 15.40 5.28
CA ASP A 68 16.91 15.85 3.90
C ASP A 68 18.15 15.19 3.25
N GLU A 69 19.21 14.99 4.03
CA GLU A 69 20.45 14.37 3.56
C GLU A 69 20.25 12.86 3.38
N ALA A 70 19.53 12.21 4.30
CA ALA A 70 19.15 10.81 4.22
C ALA A 70 18.23 10.53 3.02
N THR A 71 17.18 11.32 2.84
CA THR A 71 16.25 11.24 1.70
C THR A 71 16.99 11.42 0.37
N SER A 72 17.96 12.32 0.29
CA SER A 72 18.79 12.51 -0.91
C SER A 72 19.62 11.26 -1.24
N ILE A 73 20.26 10.65 -0.23
CA ILE A 73 21.01 9.39 -0.40
C ILE A 73 20.07 8.27 -0.83
N LEU A 74 18.98 8.04 -0.11
CA LEU A 74 17.99 7.00 -0.42
C LEU A 74 17.42 7.17 -1.83
N THR A 75 17.06 8.39 -2.23
CA THR A 75 16.57 8.67 -3.59
C THR A 75 17.58 8.28 -4.66
N SER A 76 18.88 8.48 -4.43
CA SER A 76 19.92 8.04 -5.38
C SER A 76 20.07 6.51 -5.46
N MET A 77 19.75 5.79 -4.37
CA MET A 77 19.81 4.32 -4.33
C MET A 77 18.65 3.63 -5.05
N LEU A 78 17.64 4.37 -5.52
CA LEU A 78 16.61 3.82 -6.41
C LEU A 78 17.17 3.40 -7.78
N GLU A 79 18.41 3.80 -8.10
CA GLU A 79 19.14 3.38 -9.31
C GLU A 79 20.07 2.17 -9.05
N ASP A 80 19.99 1.54 -7.87
CA ASP A 80 20.81 0.38 -7.54
C ASP A 80 20.53 -0.81 -8.48
N GLY A 81 21.58 -1.56 -8.80
CA GLY A 81 21.46 -2.72 -9.69
C GLY A 81 20.86 -3.95 -9.01
N ASP A 82 20.77 -3.97 -7.69
CA ASP A 82 20.15 -5.05 -6.91
C ASP A 82 18.69 -4.69 -6.55
N PRO A 83 17.68 -5.45 -7.06
CA PRO A 83 16.28 -5.18 -6.77
C PRO A 83 15.91 -5.22 -5.28
N GLY A 84 16.62 -6.02 -4.46
CA GLY A 84 16.38 -6.08 -3.02
C GLY A 84 16.84 -4.80 -2.31
N VAL A 85 17.90 -4.16 -2.80
CA VAL A 85 18.30 -2.83 -2.33
C VAL A 85 17.25 -1.80 -2.70
N VAL A 86 16.76 -1.81 -3.95
CA VAL A 86 15.73 -0.86 -4.40
C VAL A 86 14.43 -1.03 -3.61
N GLU A 87 14.00 -2.27 -3.36
CA GLU A 87 12.84 -2.57 -2.52
C GLU A 87 12.98 -2.00 -1.11
N CYS A 88 14.10 -2.26 -0.42
CA CYS A 88 14.40 -1.70 0.90
C CYS A 88 14.37 -0.16 0.89
N VAL A 89 14.98 0.46 -0.12
CA VAL A 89 14.99 1.92 -0.28
C VAL A 89 13.59 2.49 -0.47
N VAL A 90 12.73 1.80 -1.24
CA VAL A 90 11.32 2.21 -1.41
C VAL A 90 10.59 2.15 -0.07
N HIS A 91 10.79 1.10 0.74
CA HIS A 91 10.22 1.02 2.08
C HIS A 91 10.74 2.14 2.99
N ALA A 92 12.04 2.41 2.98
CA ALA A 92 12.66 3.48 3.77
C ALA A 92 12.09 4.86 3.39
N LEU A 93 11.93 5.16 2.10
CA LEU A 93 11.31 6.41 1.62
C LEU A 93 9.81 6.47 1.97
N GLY A 94 9.11 5.34 1.92
CA GLY A 94 7.71 5.24 2.33
C GLY A 94 7.53 5.56 3.82
N GLN A 95 8.40 5.05 4.69
CA GLN A 95 8.34 5.33 6.14
C GLN A 95 8.51 6.82 6.46
N GLN A 96 9.22 7.57 5.62
CA GLN A 96 9.39 9.02 5.79
C GLN A 96 8.12 9.82 5.49
N GLN A 97 7.18 9.25 4.72
CA GLN A 97 5.91 9.90 4.33
C GLN A 97 6.10 11.31 3.75
N ASP A 98 7.22 11.52 3.05
CA ASP A 98 7.58 12.82 2.47
C ASP A 98 7.07 12.93 1.03
N VAL A 99 6.08 13.80 0.81
CA VAL A 99 5.48 14.07 -0.51
C VAL A 99 6.47 14.53 -1.58
N ARG A 100 7.69 14.93 -1.22
CA ARG A 100 8.78 15.27 -2.16
C ARG A 100 9.34 14.02 -2.86
N THR A 101 9.19 12.83 -2.27
CA THR A 101 9.74 11.56 -2.79
C THR A 101 8.82 10.90 -3.82
N ILE A 102 7.57 11.35 -3.96
CA ILE A 102 6.56 10.74 -4.84
C ILE A 102 7.06 10.59 -6.28
N GLU A 103 7.72 11.61 -6.84
CA GLU A 103 8.26 11.53 -8.22
C GLU A 103 9.40 10.52 -8.36
N ALA A 104 10.15 10.28 -7.28
CA ALA A 104 11.18 9.24 -7.25
C ALA A 104 10.56 7.85 -7.15
N LEU A 105 9.58 7.67 -6.26
CA LEU A 105 8.79 6.44 -6.11
C LEU A 105 8.02 6.10 -7.39
N ALA A 106 7.52 7.11 -8.12
CA ALA A 106 6.88 6.93 -9.43
C ALA A 106 7.83 6.30 -10.47
N ARG A 107 9.13 6.56 -10.40
CA ARG A 107 10.12 5.87 -11.26
C ARG A 107 10.32 4.42 -10.85
N ALA A 108 10.29 4.12 -9.56
CA ALA A 108 10.36 2.74 -9.06
C ALA A 108 9.08 1.94 -9.36
N ALA A 109 7.94 2.61 -9.57
CA ALA A 109 6.66 1.97 -9.91
C ALA A 109 6.67 1.22 -11.26
N ILE A 110 7.67 1.47 -12.11
CA ILE A 110 7.86 0.80 -13.41
C ILE A 110 9.07 -0.14 -13.43
N HIS A 111 9.61 -0.48 -12.25
CA HIS A 111 10.73 -1.40 -12.12
C HIS A 111 10.36 -2.83 -12.58
N ASP A 112 11.30 -3.57 -13.17
CA ASP A 112 11.05 -4.90 -13.74
C ASP A 112 10.62 -5.92 -12.66
N ALA A 113 11.20 -5.83 -11.47
CA ALA A 113 10.92 -6.71 -10.35
C ALA A 113 9.60 -6.31 -9.64
N SER A 114 8.68 -7.27 -9.47
CA SER A 114 7.35 -7.00 -8.90
C SER A 114 7.37 -6.70 -7.41
N ASN A 115 8.34 -7.22 -6.65
CA ASN A 115 8.58 -6.86 -5.25
C ASN A 115 8.84 -5.35 -5.08
N VAL A 116 9.62 -4.73 -5.98
CA VAL A 116 9.85 -3.28 -5.96
C VAL A 116 8.54 -2.52 -6.23
N ARG A 117 7.76 -2.93 -7.25
CA ARG A 117 6.48 -2.29 -7.57
C ARG A 117 5.45 -2.46 -6.45
N TRP A 118 5.44 -3.61 -5.79
CA TRP A 118 4.64 -3.88 -4.60
C TRP A 118 5.05 -2.97 -3.44
N ALA A 119 6.36 -2.80 -3.21
CA ALA A 119 6.88 -1.89 -2.20
C ALA A 119 6.45 -0.44 -2.48
N VAL A 120 6.36 -0.02 -3.74
CA VAL A 120 5.86 1.32 -4.11
C VAL A 120 4.38 1.47 -3.74
N ALA A 121 3.56 0.44 -3.98
CA ALA A 121 2.16 0.47 -3.57
C ALA A 121 2.02 0.63 -2.04
N THR A 122 2.88 -0.04 -1.28
CA THR A 122 2.96 0.11 0.19
C THR A 122 3.44 1.51 0.58
N ALA A 123 4.50 2.03 -0.04
CA ALA A 123 5.10 3.32 0.31
C ALA A 123 4.17 4.52 0.07
N LEU A 124 3.25 4.40 -0.88
CA LEU A 124 2.35 5.48 -1.28
C LEU A 124 0.94 5.41 -0.65
N GLU A 125 0.63 4.38 0.15
CA GLU A 125 -0.74 4.14 0.65
C GLU A 125 -1.31 5.31 1.46
N ASP A 126 -0.50 5.92 2.31
CA ASP A 126 -0.86 7.08 3.14
C ASP A 126 -0.79 8.41 2.36
N LEU A 127 -0.28 8.40 1.13
CA LEU A 127 -0.08 9.59 0.29
C LEU A 127 -1.11 9.71 -0.84
N ILE A 128 -2.10 8.83 -0.92
CA ILE A 128 -3.10 8.78 -2.02
C ILE A 128 -3.83 10.12 -2.23
N GLY A 129 -3.95 10.96 -1.19
CA GLY A 129 -4.54 12.30 -1.31
C GLY A 129 -3.72 13.28 -2.17
N ASP A 130 -2.45 13.00 -2.46
CA ASP A 130 -1.66 13.72 -3.46
C ASP A 130 -1.94 13.16 -4.85
N GLU A 131 -2.32 14.02 -5.80
CA GLU A 131 -2.67 13.62 -7.16
C GLU A 131 -1.56 12.86 -7.89
N ARG A 132 -0.29 13.08 -7.55
CA ARG A 132 0.84 12.34 -8.13
C ARG A 132 0.86 10.91 -7.60
N ALA A 133 0.67 10.71 -6.30
CA ALA A 133 0.59 9.38 -5.70
C ALA A 133 -0.67 8.64 -6.17
N GLU A 134 -1.82 9.32 -6.24
CA GLU A 134 -3.05 8.76 -6.82
C GLU A 134 -2.75 8.18 -8.23
N ARG A 135 -2.13 8.96 -9.12
CA ARG A 135 -1.80 8.50 -10.48
C ARG A 135 -0.91 7.25 -10.49
N VAL A 136 0.07 7.15 -9.59
CA VAL A 136 0.92 5.96 -9.48
C VAL A 136 0.10 4.76 -9.01
N MET A 137 -0.69 4.91 -7.94
CA MET A 137 -1.53 3.83 -7.41
C MET A 137 -2.54 3.31 -8.43
N LEU A 138 -3.19 4.21 -9.18
CA LEU A 138 -4.11 3.82 -10.26
C LEU A 138 -3.42 3.08 -11.41
N SER A 139 -2.12 3.32 -11.63
CA SER A 139 -1.31 2.54 -12.57
C SER A 139 -1.01 1.15 -12.01
N LEU A 140 -0.60 1.05 -10.74
CA LEU A 140 -0.28 -0.22 -10.07
C LEU A 140 -1.51 -1.13 -9.91
N MET A 141 -2.72 -0.57 -9.79
CA MET A 141 -3.96 -1.34 -9.87
C MET A 141 -4.12 -2.08 -11.21
N ARG A 142 -3.35 -1.74 -12.26
CA ARG A 142 -3.36 -2.40 -13.58
C ARG A 142 -2.10 -3.23 -13.85
N ASP A 143 -1.30 -3.50 -12.81
CA ASP A 143 -0.04 -4.23 -12.94
C ASP A 143 -0.23 -5.66 -13.46
N GLY A 144 0.79 -6.19 -14.15
CA GLY A 144 0.78 -7.57 -14.62
C GLY A 144 0.87 -8.60 -13.48
N ASP A 145 1.47 -8.21 -12.36
CA ASP A 145 1.59 -9.05 -11.17
C ASP A 145 0.36 -8.87 -10.25
N THR A 146 -0.27 -9.99 -9.90
CA THR A 146 -1.49 -9.99 -9.08
C THR A 146 -1.25 -9.42 -7.68
N SER A 147 -0.11 -9.70 -7.05
CA SER A 147 0.18 -9.18 -5.70
C SER A 147 0.34 -7.66 -5.72
N VAL A 148 0.89 -7.09 -6.79
CA VAL A 148 0.96 -5.63 -6.98
C VAL A 148 -0.42 -5.02 -7.17
N ARG A 149 -1.27 -5.63 -8.02
CA ARG A 149 -2.66 -5.17 -8.23
C ARG A 149 -3.47 -5.21 -6.95
N ASP A 150 -3.37 -6.30 -6.20
CA ASP A 150 -4.04 -6.51 -4.92
C ASP A 150 -3.63 -5.44 -3.92
N ARG A 151 -2.33 -5.27 -3.67
CA ARG A 151 -1.83 -4.27 -2.73
C ARG A 151 -2.27 -2.85 -3.08
N ALA A 152 -2.21 -2.48 -4.36
CA ALA A 152 -2.65 -1.17 -4.81
C ALA A 152 -4.17 -0.98 -4.68
N THR A 153 -4.95 -2.02 -4.99
CA THR A 153 -6.41 -1.98 -4.88
C THR A 153 -6.86 -1.94 -3.43
N PHE A 154 -6.23 -2.71 -2.54
CA PHE A 154 -6.44 -2.66 -1.10
C PHE A 154 -6.13 -1.27 -0.53
N ALA A 155 -4.98 -0.69 -0.87
CA ALA A 155 -4.63 0.65 -0.40
C ALA A 155 -5.64 1.72 -0.85
N VAL A 156 -6.03 1.71 -2.13
CA VAL A 156 -7.00 2.67 -2.68
C VAL A 156 -8.43 2.42 -2.17
N GLY A 157 -8.85 1.16 -2.12
CA GLY A 157 -10.22 0.77 -1.76
C GLY A 157 -10.49 0.80 -0.27
N SER A 158 -9.55 0.27 0.51
CA SER A 158 -9.77 -0.18 1.90
C SER A 158 -8.95 0.60 2.93
N LEU A 159 -7.87 1.27 2.56
CA LEU A 159 -7.09 2.12 3.46
C LEU A 159 -7.35 3.62 3.28
N SER A 160 -7.76 4.03 2.08
CA SER A 160 -7.96 5.44 1.76
C SER A 160 -9.45 5.81 1.72
N ASP A 161 -9.80 6.90 2.40
CA ASP A 161 -11.10 7.57 2.26
C ASP A 161 -11.12 8.56 1.07
N HIS A 162 -10.02 8.69 0.33
CA HIS A 162 -9.96 9.61 -0.80
C HIS A 162 -10.93 9.18 -1.90
N ASP A 163 -11.79 10.09 -2.33
CA ASP A 163 -12.88 9.79 -3.24
C ASP A 163 -12.89 10.73 -4.44
N THR A 164 -12.33 10.25 -5.55
CA THR A 164 -12.33 10.95 -6.83
C THR A 164 -13.04 10.12 -7.90
N PRO A 165 -13.58 10.75 -8.96
CA PRO A 165 -14.11 10.02 -10.10
C PRO A 165 -13.10 9.05 -10.72
N ARG A 166 -11.80 9.35 -10.63
CA ARG A 166 -10.72 8.48 -11.13
C ARG A 166 -10.57 7.22 -10.27
N ILE A 167 -10.55 7.36 -8.94
CA ILE A 167 -10.55 6.23 -8.01
C ILE A 167 -11.78 5.36 -8.22
N ARG A 168 -12.98 5.94 -8.24
CA ARG A 168 -14.22 5.20 -8.48
C ARG A 168 -14.24 4.51 -9.85
N ALA A 169 -13.63 5.09 -10.88
CA ALA A 169 -13.52 4.46 -12.20
C ALA A 169 -12.55 3.26 -12.17
N ALA A 170 -11.39 3.41 -11.53
CA ALA A 170 -10.40 2.35 -11.43
C ALA A 170 -10.88 1.15 -10.59
N LEU A 171 -11.53 1.40 -9.45
CA LEU A 171 -12.16 0.34 -8.66
C LEU A 171 -13.25 -0.37 -9.48
N PHE A 172 -14.07 0.38 -10.23
CA PHE A 172 -15.09 -0.25 -11.10
C PHE A 172 -14.49 -1.12 -12.20
N GLU A 173 -13.31 -0.77 -12.74
CA GLU A 173 -12.58 -1.64 -13.65
C GLU A 173 -12.10 -2.93 -12.96
N ARG A 174 -11.64 -2.84 -11.71
CA ARG A 174 -11.14 -3.99 -10.92
C ARG A 174 -12.22 -4.97 -10.47
N LEU A 175 -13.51 -4.62 -10.51
CA LEU A 175 -14.61 -5.60 -10.34
C LEU A 175 -14.57 -6.76 -11.35
N ARG A 176 -13.81 -6.62 -12.44
CA ARG A 176 -13.61 -7.64 -13.48
C ARG A 176 -12.20 -8.24 -13.43
N ASP A 177 -11.45 -8.04 -12.36
CA ASP A 177 -10.15 -8.69 -12.21
C ASP A 177 -10.32 -10.21 -12.16
N ASP A 178 -9.37 -10.94 -12.75
CA ASP A 178 -9.38 -12.40 -12.74
C ASP A 178 -9.06 -12.93 -11.33
N ASP A 179 -8.36 -12.14 -10.52
CA ASP A 179 -8.16 -12.43 -9.11
C ASP A 179 -9.34 -11.94 -8.26
N ARG A 180 -9.93 -12.87 -7.51
CA ARG A 180 -11.14 -12.61 -6.73
C ARG A 180 -10.88 -11.71 -5.53
N CYS A 181 -9.69 -11.77 -4.91
CA CYS A 181 -9.34 -10.88 -3.80
C CYS A 181 -9.29 -9.43 -4.31
N VAL A 182 -8.63 -9.20 -5.44
CA VAL A 182 -8.60 -7.87 -6.10
C VAL A 182 -10.02 -7.36 -6.40
N ALA A 183 -10.88 -8.22 -6.96
CA ALA A 183 -12.26 -7.83 -7.28
C ALA A 183 -13.12 -7.55 -6.03
N ASN A 184 -12.92 -8.29 -4.95
CA ASN A 184 -13.59 -8.08 -3.67
C ASN A 184 -13.15 -6.79 -2.98
N GLU A 185 -11.85 -6.48 -2.97
CA GLU A 185 -11.30 -5.21 -2.49
C GLU A 185 -11.86 -4.02 -3.28
N ALA A 186 -11.97 -4.18 -4.60
CA ALA A 186 -12.57 -3.16 -5.45
C ALA A 186 -14.07 -2.94 -5.14
N ALA A 187 -14.81 -4.02 -4.86
CA ALA A 187 -16.21 -3.95 -4.46
C ALA A 187 -16.40 -3.26 -3.11
N LEU A 188 -15.56 -3.58 -2.12
CA LEU A 188 -15.55 -2.91 -0.83
C LEU A 188 -15.24 -1.41 -0.99
N GLY A 189 -14.21 -1.06 -1.74
CA GLY A 189 -13.84 0.34 -1.98
C GLY A 189 -14.93 1.17 -2.65
N LEU A 190 -15.69 0.57 -3.57
CA LEU A 190 -16.86 1.21 -4.19
C LEU A 190 -18.05 1.30 -3.22
N ALA A 191 -18.28 0.26 -2.42
CA ALA A 191 -19.36 0.23 -1.45
C ALA A 191 -19.19 1.31 -0.37
N ARG A 192 -17.99 1.47 0.19
CA ARG A 192 -17.64 2.56 1.13
C ARG A 192 -17.84 3.95 0.54
N ARG A 193 -17.70 4.08 -0.79
CA ARG A 193 -17.94 5.32 -1.54
C ARG A 193 -19.39 5.47 -2.03
N HIS A 194 -20.28 4.57 -1.60
CA HIS A 194 -21.69 4.54 -1.97
C HIS A 194 -21.89 4.51 -3.49
N ASP A 195 -20.99 3.84 -4.22
CA ASP A 195 -21.06 3.73 -5.66
C ASP A 195 -21.95 2.55 -6.06
N ALA A 196 -23.17 2.86 -6.49
CA ALA A 196 -24.19 1.90 -6.89
C ALA A 196 -23.74 0.92 -7.98
N ARG A 197 -22.68 1.23 -8.74
CA ARG A 197 -22.15 0.33 -9.77
C ARG A 197 -21.58 -0.97 -9.19
N ALA A 198 -21.28 -1.04 -7.90
CA ALA A 198 -20.86 -2.27 -7.22
C ALA A 198 -22.01 -3.22 -6.87
N ILE A 199 -23.26 -2.73 -6.82
CA ILE A 199 -24.43 -3.52 -6.41
C ILE A 199 -24.57 -4.84 -7.19
N PRO A 200 -24.45 -4.88 -8.53
CA PRO A 200 -24.61 -6.14 -9.26
C PRO A 200 -23.55 -7.18 -8.88
N TYR A 201 -22.31 -6.76 -8.67
CA TYR A 201 -21.22 -7.64 -8.26
C TYR A 201 -21.46 -8.18 -6.84
N ILE A 202 -21.73 -7.28 -5.88
CA ILE A 202 -21.94 -7.65 -4.48
C ILE A 202 -23.16 -8.56 -4.34
N ALA A 203 -24.26 -8.28 -5.05
CA ALA A 203 -25.44 -9.15 -5.05
C ALA A 203 -25.12 -10.56 -5.58
N GLY A 204 -24.32 -10.66 -6.64
CA GLY A 204 -23.87 -11.95 -7.18
C GLY A 204 -22.99 -12.71 -6.20
N ALA A 205 -22.05 -12.03 -5.53
CA ALA A 205 -21.16 -12.64 -4.56
C ALA A 205 -21.91 -13.12 -3.29
N VAL A 206 -22.90 -12.35 -2.81
CA VAL A 206 -23.81 -12.77 -1.72
C VAL A 206 -24.63 -14.00 -2.11
N GLU A 207 -25.10 -14.10 -3.36
CA GLU A 207 -25.80 -15.30 -3.88
C GLU A 207 -24.90 -16.54 -3.81
N SER A 208 -23.62 -16.40 -4.16
CA SER A 208 -22.64 -17.49 -4.09
C SER A 208 -22.12 -17.79 -2.69
N ALA A 209 -22.62 -17.09 -1.66
CA ALA A 209 -22.14 -17.18 -0.28
C ALA A 209 -20.62 -16.93 -0.14
N ASP A 210 -20.10 -15.95 -0.87
CA ASP A 210 -18.71 -15.54 -0.76
C ASP A 210 -18.48 -14.78 0.56
N GLY A 211 -17.80 -15.38 1.52
CA GLY A 211 -17.60 -14.79 2.85
C GLY A 211 -16.79 -13.49 2.85
N GLU A 212 -15.95 -13.28 1.83
CA GLU A 212 -15.13 -12.07 1.70
C GLU A 212 -15.95 -10.83 1.30
N ILE A 213 -17.18 -10.99 0.80
CA ILE A 213 -18.00 -9.86 0.35
C ILE A 213 -18.84 -9.22 1.47
N GLU A 214 -18.88 -9.82 2.66
CA GLU A 214 -19.82 -9.40 3.71
C GLU A 214 -19.60 -7.95 4.16
N GLU A 215 -18.35 -7.50 4.25
CA GLU A 215 -18.06 -6.09 4.57
C GLU A 215 -18.59 -5.15 3.48
N ALA A 216 -18.37 -5.47 2.21
CA ALA A 216 -18.91 -4.68 1.10
C ALA A 216 -20.45 -4.71 1.06
N ALA A 217 -21.06 -5.84 1.41
CA ALA A 217 -22.51 -5.98 1.54
C ALA A 217 -23.07 -5.13 2.69
N ASP A 218 -22.34 -5.00 3.79
CA ASP A 218 -22.72 -4.15 4.90
C ASP A 218 -22.59 -2.66 4.53
N GLU A 219 -21.53 -2.26 3.84
CA GLU A 219 -21.36 -0.88 3.38
C GLU A 219 -22.44 -0.47 2.36
N ILE A 220 -22.69 -1.31 1.34
CA ILE A 220 -23.67 -1.01 0.28
C ILE A 220 -25.13 -1.06 0.77
N THR A 221 -25.37 -1.46 2.03
CA THR A 221 -26.70 -1.49 2.66
C THR A 221 -26.89 -0.36 3.68
N ALA A 222 -26.07 0.69 3.61
CA ALA A 222 -26.34 1.95 4.29
C ALA A 222 -27.75 2.50 3.95
N PRO A 223 -28.44 3.18 4.90
CA PRO A 223 -29.82 3.65 4.72
C PRO A 223 -30.10 4.46 3.44
N ASP A 224 -29.14 5.26 3.00
CA ASP A 224 -29.22 6.12 1.81
C ASP A 224 -29.11 5.33 0.49
N MET A 225 -28.60 4.10 0.52
CA MET A 225 -28.46 3.22 -0.64
C MET A 225 -29.76 2.51 -1.07
N LEU A 226 -30.84 2.60 -0.29
CA LEU A 226 -32.11 1.91 -0.59
C LEU A 226 -32.63 2.25 -1.99
N THR A 227 -32.56 3.52 -2.39
CA THR A 227 -33.06 3.95 -3.70
C THR A 227 -32.28 3.28 -4.84
N GLU A 228 -30.96 3.18 -4.71
CA GLU A 228 -30.11 2.57 -5.72
C GLU A 228 -30.26 1.04 -5.76
N LEU A 229 -30.43 0.40 -4.61
CA LEU A 229 -30.75 -1.04 -4.52
C LEU A 229 -32.08 -1.37 -5.20
N LEU A 230 -33.11 -0.52 -5.03
CA LEU A 230 -34.41 -0.71 -5.70
C LEU A 230 -34.29 -0.50 -7.21
N LYS A 231 -33.54 0.51 -7.68
CA LYS A 231 -33.25 0.70 -9.11
C LYS A 231 -32.52 -0.49 -9.71
N ALA A 232 -31.54 -1.03 -8.99
CA ALA A 232 -30.81 -2.22 -9.41
C ALA A 232 -31.74 -3.44 -9.54
N ARG A 233 -32.71 -3.58 -8.63
CA ARG A 233 -33.70 -4.67 -8.68
C ARG A 233 -34.62 -4.52 -9.87
N ASP A 234 -35.05 -3.30 -10.18
CA ASP A 234 -35.90 -3.04 -11.34
C ASP A 234 -35.14 -3.33 -12.66
N ALA A 235 -33.82 -3.17 -12.67
CA ALA A 235 -32.97 -3.44 -13.83
C ALA A 235 -32.54 -4.92 -13.99
N LEU A 236 -32.23 -5.61 -12.89
CA LEU A 236 -31.66 -6.96 -12.88
C LEU A 236 -32.69 -8.05 -12.56
N GLY A 237 -33.87 -7.66 -12.07
CA GLY A 237 -34.88 -8.57 -11.57
C GLY A 237 -34.66 -9.02 -10.12
N ASP A 238 -35.48 -9.97 -9.72
CA ASP A 238 -35.70 -10.38 -8.33
C ASP A 238 -34.72 -11.46 -7.86
N VAL A 239 -33.42 -11.24 -8.05
CA VAL A 239 -32.33 -12.17 -7.63
C VAL A 239 -32.19 -12.22 -6.10
N HIS A 240 -31.82 -13.39 -5.56
CA HIS A 240 -31.86 -13.62 -4.11
C HIS A 240 -30.83 -12.77 -3.36
N GLY A 241 -29.60 -12.65 -3.86
CA GLY A 241 -28.58 -11.78 -3.29
C GLY A 241 -29.03 -10.31 -3.18
N LEU A 242 -29.70 -9.78 -4.20
CA LEU A 242 -30.22 -8.41 -4.17
C LEU A 242 -31.40 -8.22 -3.21
N LYS A 243 -32.28 -9.23 -3.11
CA LYS A 243 -33.32 -9.26 -2.07
C LYS A 243 -32.70 -9.23 -0.67
N THR A 244 -31.63 -9.98 -0.45
CA THR A 244 -30.87 -9.98 0.80
C THR A 244 -30.34 -8.58 1.12
N LEU A 245 -29.67 -7.92 0.17
CA LEU A 245 -29.17 -6.55 0.37
C LEU A 245 -30.29 -5.56 0.68
N ILE A 246 -31.40 -5.58 -0.07
CA ILE A 246 -32.56 -4.70 0.17
C ILE A 246 -33.14 -4.92 1.58
N ASN A 247 -33.25 -6.17 2.01
CA ASN A 247 -33.76 -6.49 3.35
C ASN A 247 -32.81 -6.02 4.45
N ARG A 248 -31.49 -6.17 4.27
CA ARG A 248 -30.47 -5.64 5.18
C ARG A 248 -30.57 -4.12 5.29
N CYS A 249 -30.66 -3.42 4.16
CA CYS A 249 -30.80 -1.96 4.13
C CYS A 249 -32.07 -1.49 4.85
N ARG A 250 -33.22 -2.14 4.61
CA ARG A 250 -34.48 -1.82 5.30
C ARG A 250 -34.45 -2.04 6.81
N ALA A 251 -33.69 -3.03 7.28
CA ALA A 251 -33.55 -3.30 8.71
C ALA A 251 -32.76 -2.21 9.46
N ARG A 252 -32.09 -1.30 8.73
CA ARG A 252 -31.27 -0.20 9.26
C ARG A 252 -31.95 1.18 9.18
N LEU A 253 -33.19 1.26 8.67
CA LEU A 253 -34.00 2.50 8.60
C LEU A 253 -34.72 2.79 9.92
#